data_AF-A0A6S7KZS1-F1
#
_entry.id   AF-A0A6S7KZS1-F1
#
_cell.length_a   1.000
_cell.length_b   1.000
_cell.length_c   1.000
_cell.angle_alpha   90.00
_cell.angle_beta   90.00
_cell.angle_gamma   90.00
#
_symmetry.space_group_name_H-M   'P 1'
#
loop_
_entity.id
_entity.type
_entity.pdbx_description
1 polymer ?
#
loop_
_entity_poly.entity_id
_entity_poly.type
_entity_poly.pdbx_seq_one_letter_code
_entity_poly.pdbx_strand_id
1 'polypeptide(L)'
;VMKSLEEIGHQGLSSFIYDGKKLKWRKNFDQLKKFIQDLLGIEGTWSSPGGHAKRFKSQNGELILNYYTKKQNILFQGTYGNDLKNKVIDQLNKVNQTFDEDEVESNAIKSQ
;
A
#
# COMPACT_ATOMS: atom_id res chain seq x y z
N VAL A 1 -4.75 7.00 16.87
CA VAL A 1 -3.95 7.88 15.98
C VAL A 1 -3.46 7.00 14.84
N MET A 2 -3.80 7.32 13.58
CA MET A 2 -3.21 6.59 12.44
C MET A 2 -1.71 6.84 12.44
N LYS A 3 -0.90 5.78 12.36
CA LYS A 3 0.55 5.94 12.20
C LYS A 3 0.83 6.62 10.86
N SER A 4 1.88 7.44 10.82
CA SER A 4 2.28 8.03 9.55
C SER A 4 2.78 6.91 8.63
N LEU A 5 2.47 6.97 7.34
CA LEU A 5 2.94 5.96 6.35
C LEU A 5 4.46 5.78 6.34
N GLU A 6 5.19 6.79 6.79
CA GLU A 6 6.65 6.81 6.94
C GLU A 6 7.10 5.93 8.13
N GLU A 7 6.33 5.88 9.23
CA GLU A 7 6.58 5.01 10.39
C GLU A 7 6.32 3.53 10.10
N ILE A 8 5.52 3.21 9.08
CA ILE A 8 5.12 1.82 8.76
C ILE A 8 6.21 1.07 8.00
N GLY A 9 7.32 1.74 7.69
CA GLY A 9 8.52 1.15 7.13
C GLY A 9 8.36 0.74 5.67
N HIS A 10 9.46 0.83 4.93
CA HIS A 10 9.52 0.53 3.49
C HIS A 10 9.08 -0.92 3.16
N GLN A 11 9.13 -1.84 4.13
CA GLN A 11 8.81 -3.26 3.93
C GLN A 11 7.32 -3.53 3.69
N GLY A 12 6.42 -2.78 4.33
CA GLY A 12 4.97 -2.93 4.10
C GLY A 12 4.55 -2.38 2.75
N LEU A 13 5.09 -1.21 2.38
CA LEU A 13 4.77 -0.52 1.14
C LEU A 13 5.31 -1.22 -0.10
N SER A 14 6.51 -1.79 -0.06
CA SER A 14 7.11 -2.55 -1.19
C SER A 14 6.30 -3.79 -1.61
N SER A 15 5.34 -4.22 -0.78
CA SER A 15 4.43 -5.32 -1.09
C SER A 15 3.24 -4.89 -1.97
N PHE A 16 3.03 -3.58 -2.14
CA PHE A 16 2.07 -3.05 -3.09
C PHE A 16 2.69 -2.81 -4.46
N ILE A 17 1.87 -2.92 -5.51
CA ILE A 17 2.16 -2.23 -6.76
C ILE A 17 0.92 -1.61 -7.36
N TYR A 18 1.14 -0.45 -7.95
CA TYR A 18 0.15 0.26 -8.73
C TYR A 18 0.45 0.10 -10.22
N ASP A 19 -0.50 -0.45 -10.99
CA ASP A 19 -0.33 -0.66 -12.44
C ASP A 19 -0.88 0.51 -13.29
N GLY A 20 -1.05 1.69 -12.68
CA GLY A 20 -1.71 2.85 -13.30
C GLY A 20 -3.24 2.78 -13.27
N LYS A 21 -3.84 1.65 -12.90
CA LYS A 21 -5.31 1.50 -12.79
C LYS A 21 -5.72 0.94 -11.44
N LYS A 22 -5.02 -0.08 -10.95
CA LYS A 22 -5.37 -0.86 -9.76
C LYS A 22 -4.16 -0.97 -8.85
N LEU A 23 -4.47 -0.93 -7.56
CA LEU A 23 -3.52 -1.25 -6.53
C LEU A 23 -3.59 -2.75 -6.24
N LYS A 24 -2.45 -3.42 -6.23
CA LYS A 24 -2.30 -4.85 -6.01
C LYS A 24 -1.44 -5.13 -4.79
N TRP A 25 -1.71 -6.24 -4.13
CA TRP A 25 -0.94 -6.74 -2.99
C TRP A 25 -0.29 -8.08 -3.32
N ARG A 26 1.05 -8.10 -3.36
CA ARG A 26 1.84 -9.28 -3.81
C ARG A 26 2.04 -10.34 -2.73
N LYS A 27 1.79 -10.01 -1.47
CA LYS A 27 2.02 -10.90 -0.33
C LYS A 27 0.76 -11.69 0.01
N ASN A 28 0.88 -12.59 0.99
CA ASN A 28 -0.27 -13.40 1.40
C ASN A 28 -1.30 -12.58 2.20
N PHE A 29 -2.47 -13.17 2.43
CA PHE A 29 -3.57 -12.48 3.09
C PHE A 29 -3.30 -12.15 4.56
N ASP A 30 -2.58 -13.00 5.30
CA ASP A 30 -2.28 -12.72 6.71
C ASP A 30 -1.28 -11.57 6.85
N GLN A 31 -0.33 -11.46 5.92
CA GLN A 31 0.54 -10.30 5.81
C GLN A 31 -0.25 -9.02 5.48
N LEU A 32 -1.31 -9.11 4.67
CA LEU A 32 -2.20 -7.96 4.44
C LEU A 32 -2.91 -7.54 5.73
N LYS A 33 -3.44 -8.48 6.52
CA LYS A 33 -4.11 -8.17 7.79
C LYS A 33 -3.16 -7.43 8.73
N LYS A 34 -1.95 -7.96 8.90
CA LYS A 34 -0.93 -7.35 9.74
C LYS A 34 -0.57 -5.95 9.25
N PHE A 35 -0.34 -5.79 7.93
CA PHE A 35 -0.07 -4.48 7.35
C PHE A 35 -1.21 -3.49 7.64
N ILE A 36 -2.47 -3.87 7.48
CA ILE A 36 -3.61 -2.97 7.73
C ILE A 36 -3.74 -2.60 9.21
N GLN A 37 -3.50 -3.56 10.11
CA GLN A 37 -3.46 -3.29 11.56
C GLN A 37 -2.33 -2.32 11.91
N ASP A 38 -1.11 -2.58 11.42
CA ASP A 38 0.07 -1.76 11.67
C ASP A 38 -0.06 -0.37 11.03
N LEU A 39 -0.60 -0.31 9.80
CA LEU A 39 -0.75 0.89 8.99
C LEU A 39 -1.72 1.88 9.65
N LEU A 40 -2.90 1.36 9.96
CA LEU A 40 -4.00 2.21 10.32
C LEU A 40 -4.04 2.44 11.82
N GLY A 41 -3.57 1.47 12.63
CA GLY A 41 -3.86 1.48 14.06
C GLY A 41 -5.37 1.58 14.34
N ILE A 42 -6.20 1.13 13.38
CA ILE A 42 -7.66 1.15 13.49
C ILE A 42 -8.12 -0.30 13.64
N GLU A 43 -8.92 -0.55 14.67
CA GLU A 43 -9.59 -1.83 14.86
C GLU A 43 -10.69 -2.03 13.81
N GLY A 44 -10.94 -3.28 13.46
CA GLY A 44 -11.99 -3.64 12.52
C GLY A 44 -12.09 -5.13 12.30
N THR A 45 -13.08 -5.51 11.51
CA THR A 45 -13.43 -6.92 11.32
C THR A 45 -13.18 -7.34 9.89
N TRP A 46 -12.53 -8.49 9.74
CA TRP A 46 -12.40 -9.18 8.46
C TRP A 46 -13.59 -10.12 8.23
N SER A 47 -14.17 -10.06 7.05
CA SER A 47 -15.24 -10.94 6.60
C SER A 47 -14.97 -11.48 5.19
N SER A 48 -15.68 -12.54 4.82
CA SER A 48 -15.61 -13.14 3.49
C SER A 48 -17.00 -13.08 2.85
N PRO A 49 -17.33 -12.01 2.10
CA PRO A 49 -18.68 -11.81 1.55
C PRO A 49 -19.06 -12.81 0.44
N GLY A 50 -18.16 -13.72 0.07
CA GLY A 50 -18.39 -14.76 -0.93
C GLY A 50 -17.23 -14.88 -1.92
N GLY A 51 -17.06 -16.07 -2.49
CA GLY A 51 -16.02 -16.36 -3.48
C GLY A 51 -14.60 -16.05 -3.00
N HIS A 52 -13.84 -15.34 -3.84
CA HIS A 52 -12.43 -14.98 -3.59
C HIS A 52 -12.27 -13.56 -3.02
N ALA A 53 -13.30 -13.00 -2.40
CA ALA A 53 -13.25 -11.67 -1.80
C ALA A 53 -13.04 -11.76 -0.28
N LYS A 54 -12.15 -10.92 0.24
CA LYS A 54 -11.99 -10.61 1.66
C LYS A 54 -12.32 -9.15 1.87
N ARG A 55 -13.02 -8.83 2.95
CA ARG A 55 -13.40 -7.45 3.27
C ARG A 55 -12.95 -7.13 4.68
N PHE A 56 -12.28 -6.02 4.85
CA PHE A 56 -12.10 -5.38 6.15
C PHE A 56 -13.07 -4.21 6.25
N LYS A 57 -13.68 -4.05 7.42
CA LYS A 57 -14.47 -2.86 7.77
C LYS A 57 -13.96 -2.35 9.11
N SER A 58 -13.55 -1.09 9.17
CA SER A 58 -13.17 -0.45 10.44
C SER A 58 -14.37 -0.37 11.37
N GLN A 59 -14.14 -0.34 12.69
CA GLN A 59 -15.22 -0.25 13.68
C GLN A 59 -16.11 0.98 13.49
N ASN A 60 -15.51 2.14 13.18
CA ASN A 60 -16.24 3.36 12.87
C ASN A 60 -16.93 3.35 11.49
N GLY A 61 -16.70 2.32 10.67
CA GLY A 61 -17.28 2.18 9.33
C GLY A 61 -16.72 3.14 8.27
N GLU A 62 -15.78 4.00 8.62
CA GLU A 62 -15.23 5.04 7.72
C GLU A 62 -14.21 4.49 6.72
N LEU A 63 -13.75 3.25 6.92
CA LEU A 63 -12.88 2.54 6.00
C LEU A 63 -13.41 1.13 5.69
N ILE A 64 -13.53 0.86 4.40
CA ILE A 64 -13.79 -0.48 3.86
C ILE A 64 -12.65 -0.83 2.91
N LEU A 65 -12.00 -1.97 3.13
CA LEU A 65 -11.02 -2.52 2.22
C LEU A 65 -11.56 -3.82 1.62
N ASN A 66 -11.62 -3.90 0.30
CA ASN A 66 -11.91 -5.14 -0.42
C ASN A 66 -10.64 -5.68 -1.05
N TYR A 67 -10.30 -6.92 -0.71
CA TYR A 67 -9.19 -7.68 -1.28
C TYR A 67 -9.72 -8.85 -2.10
N TYR A 68 -9.46 -8.82 -3.40
CA TYR A 68 -9.87 -9.86 -4.33
C TYR A 68 -8.71 -10.84 -4.54
N THR A 69 -8.67 -11.92 -3.75
CA THR A 69 -7.49 -12.81 -3.62
C THR A 69 -7.05 -13.40 -4.97
N LYS A 70 -7.99 -13.81 -5.83
CA LYS A 70 -7.69 -14.38 -7.17
C LYS A 70 -6.95 -13.40 -8.08
N LYS A 71 -7.22 -12.10 -7.97
CA LYS A 71 -6.60 -11.05 -8.81
C LYS A 71 -5.57 -10.23 -8.05
N GLN A 72 -5.39 -10.51 -6.75
CA GLN A 72 -4.57 -9.75 -5.81
C GLN A 72 -4.90 -8.23 -5.77
N ASN A 73 -6.09 -7.83 -6.18
CA ASN A 73 -6.47 -6.42 -6.23
C ASN A 73 -6.98 -5.95 -4.88
N ILE A 74 -6.58 -4.74 -4.49
CA ILE A 74 -7.07 -4.03 -3.32
C ILE A 74 -7.87 -2.81 -3.76
N LEU A 75 -9.00 -2.61 -3.10
CA LEU A 75 -9.83 -1.42 -3.24
C LEU A 75 -10.13 -0.86 -1.85
N PHE A 76 -9.70 0.37 -1.62
CA PHE A 76 -10.08 1.16 -0.46
C PHE A 76 -11.34 1.97 -0.77
N GLN A 77 -12.30 1.96 0.13
CA GLN A 77 -13.60 2.64 0.07
C GLN A 77 -13.97 3.20 1.44
N GLY A 78 -15.09 3.94 1.51
CA GLY A 78 -15.50 4.68 2.70
C GLY A 78 -14.91 6.09 2.70
N THR A 79 -15.28 6.89 3.70
CA THR A 79 -14.90 8.30 3.83
C THR A 79 -13.41 8.51 3.67
N TYR A 80 -12.57 7.65 4.28
CA TYR A 80 -11.11 7.77 4.19
C TYR A 80 -10.47 6.86 3.13
N GLY A 81 -11.27 6.09 2.39
CA GLY A 81 -10.75 5.08 1.47
C GLY A 81 -9.95 5.68 0.33
N ASN A 82 -10.45 6.75 -0.29
CA ASN A 82 -9.77 7.42 -1.39
C ASN A 82 -8.48 8.10 -0.92
N ASP A 83 -8.51 8.80 0.20
CA ASP A 83 -7.33 9.46 0.76
C ASP A 83 -6.24 8.45 1.09
N LEU A 84 -6.60 7.33 1.70
CA LEU A 84 -5.65 6.26 2.01
C LEU A 84 -5.05 5.64 0.74
N LYS A 85 -5.89 5.40 -0.28
CA LYS A 85 -5.42 4.91 -1.59
C LYS A 85 -4.38 5.86 -2.18
N ASN A 86 -4.68 7.16 -2.22
CA ASN A 86 -3.80 8.16 -2.80
C ASN A 86 -2.48 8.24 -2.03
N LYS A 87 -2.54 8.27 -0.69
CA LYS A 87 -1.33 8.27 0.13
C LYS A 87 -0.46 7.02 -0.09
N VAL A 88 -1.04 5.83 -0.28
CA VAL A 88 -0.27 4.63 -0.63
C VAL A 88 0.38 4.76 -2.00
N ILE A 89 -0.33 5.30 -2.99
CA ILE A 89 0.22 5.53 -4.35
C ILE A 89 1.34 6.57 -4.31
N ASP A 90 1.15 7.68 -3.60
CA ASP A 90 2.16 8.73 -3.48
C ASP A 90 3.44 8.18 -2.85
N GLN A 91 3.32 7.36 -1.81
CA GLN A 91 4.47 6.71 -1.17
C GLN A 91 5.14 5.68 -2.10
N LEU A 92 4.38 4.91 -2.88
CA LEU A 92 4.94 4.03 -3.90
C LEU A 92 5.75 4.80 -4.95
N ASN A 93 5.24 5.96 -5.39
CA ASN A 93 5.92 6.79 -6.38
C ASN A 93 7.20 7.41 -5.81
N LYS A 94 7.18 7.88 -4.55
CA LYS A 94 8.39 8.36 -3.87
C LYS A 94 9.47 7.29 -3.76
N VAL A 95 9.08 6.08 -3.34
CA VAL A 95 10.03 4.95 -3.24
C VAL A 95 10.63 4.60 -4.60
N ASN A 96 9.86 4.66 -5.67
CA ASN A 96 10.38 4.42 -7.02
C ASN A 96 11.28 5.56 -7.54
N GLN A 97 11.05 6.81 -7.14
CA GLN A 97 11.88 7.96 -7.52
C GLN A 97 13.26 7.97 -6.83
N THR A 98 13.37 7.43 -5.61
CA THR A 98 14.66 7.30 -4.91
C THR A 98 15.66 6.33 -5.56
N PHE A 99 15.30 5.60 -6.62
CA PHE A 99 16.23 4.72 -7.33
C PHE A 99 16.75 5.31 -8.67
N ASP A 100 16.30 6.50 -9.06
CA ASP A 100 16.73 7.16 -10.31
C ASP A 100 17.77 8.28 -10.09
N GLU A 101 18.22 8.55 -8.85
CA GLU A 101 19.12 9.67 -8.52
C GLU A 101 20.54 9.29 -8.02
N ASP A 102 21.01 8.05 -8.20
CA ASP A 102 22.39 7.65 -7.80
C ASP A 102 23.23 7.00 -8.93
N GLU A 103 22.94 7.28 -10.20
CA GLU A 103 23.84 6.85 -11.30
C GLU A 103 23.93 7.83 -12.47
N VAL A 104 24.24 9.11 -12.21
CA VAL A 104 24.87 9.97 -13.24
C VAL A 104 25.83 10.97 -12.59
N GLU A 105 27.09 10.57 -12.41
CA GLU A 105 28.20 11.34 -12.98
C GLU A 105 29.45 10.46 -13.12
N SER A 106 29.50 9.85 -14.30
CA SER A 106 30.67 9.27 -14.93
C SER A 106 31.80 10.28 -15.15
N ASN A 107 33.03 9.86 -14.86
CA ASN A 107 34.24 10.11 -15.66
C ASN A 107 34.42 11.51 -16.28
N ALA A 108 35.19 12.39 -15.61
CA ALA A 108 35.91 13.46 -16.28
C ALA A 108 37.13 13.98 -15.51
N ILE A 109 38.16 13.16 -15.25
CA ILE A 109 39.53 13.69 -15.09
C ILE A 109 40.56 12.76 -15.73
N LYS A 110 40.68 12.85 -17.05
CA LYS A 110 41.96 12.75 -17.75
C LYS A 110 41.96 13.79 -18.87
N SER A 111 42.76 14.84 -18.68
CA SER A 111 43.61 15.52 -19.67
C SER A 111 43.86 16.95 -19.24
N GLN A 112 45.00 17.21 -18.59
CA GLN A 112 46.00 18.18 -19.04
C GLN A 112 47.27 18.06 -18.18
#